data_AF-A0A9C9MJK8-F1
#
_entry.id   AF-A0A9C9MJK8-F1
#
_cell.length_a   1.000
_cell.length_b   1.000
_cell.length_c   1.000
_cell.angle_alpha   90.00
_cell.angle_beta   90.00
_cell.angle_gamma   90.00
#
_symmetry.space_group_name_H-M   'P 1'
#
loop_
_entity.id
_entity.type
_entity.pdbx_description
1 polymer ?
#
loop_
_entity_poly.entity_id
_entity_poly.type
_entity_poly.pdbx_seq_one_letter_code
_entity_poly.pdbx_strand_id
1 'polypeptide(L)'
;MVMKKTSINKTAIISFSCFITIMFLLVGIKNISAQPNITARLNAAPASYSAACPAKINFQGSITVRNITRPPLKVQYKFIRSDGANAPIKTLTFNRDGSQPVSTTWTLGGESLPNYSGWQAISVIYPQNVESNRANFSIQCRNAAQNKPDLVIRSFGLKEWGKCEPNNVIFTFRVTVANIGTATSPAIPGKALVQAMDQHGNGWGNGVPLPSIPPGRSHTVNIPVYYLKSDPGHITGAAPHPFKAIADPLNLIDELKEDNNDSSGAVNVDPKSLCIQAEKPQLQPRPMPRPMPRPGHSPSLSFNRVPCLALCPSQCLRLKFGKTAFLLIPQQLKENLSAMTGK
;
A
#
# COMPACT_ATOMS: atom_id res chain seq x y z
N MET A 1 81.76 -81.55 28.05
CA MET A 1 80.84 -80.43 27.77
C MET A 1 79.43 -80.99 27.61
N VAL A 2 78.59 -80.95 28.65
CA VAL A 2 77.13 -81.09 28.56
C VAL A 2 76.53 -80.33 29.76
N MET A 3 75.62 -79.39 29.47
CA MET A 3 74.81 -78.65 30.45
C MET A 3 73.63 -79.47 30.98
N LYS A 4 73.21 -79.19 32.22
CA LYS A 4 71.79 -79.22 32.67
C LYS A 4 71.69 -78.45 34.00
N LYS A 5 71.21 -77.21 34.00
CA LYS A 5 69.82 -76.72 34.17
C LYS A 5 69.33 -76.84 35.62
N THR A 6 69.49 -75.75 36.36
CA THR A 6 69.08 -75.57 37.77
C THR A 6 67.63 -75.10 37.85
N SER A 7 66.83 -75.71 38.72
CA SER A 7 65.42 -75.36 38.94
C SER A 7 65.27 -74.25 39.99
N ILE A 8 64.46 -73.23 39.68
CA ILE A 8 64.13 -72.12 40.59
C ILE A 8 62.78 -72.42 41.29
N ASN A 9 62.74 -72.07 42.58
CA ASN A 9 61.75 -72.44 43.59
C ASN A 9 60.44 -71.61 43.44
N LYS A 10 59.28 -72.29 43.39
CA LYS A 10 58.00 -71.75 42.90
C LYS A 10 57.16 -70.94 43.92
N THR A 11 57.62 -70.81 45.16
CA THR A 11 56.81 -70.26 46.27
C THR A 11 56.98 -68.75 46.52
N ALA A 12 58.00 -68.10 45.95
CA ALA A 12 58.23 -66.65 46.15
C ALA A 12 57.55 -65.75 45.08
N ILE A 13 57.02 -66.32 44.00
CA ILE A 13 56.49 -65.57 42.85
C ILE A 13 55.00 -65.22 43.02
N ILE A 14 54.29 -65.94 43.89
CA ILE A 14 52.82 -65.82 44.03
C ILE A 14 52.41 -64.61 44.89
N SER A 15 53.25 -64.15 45.81
CA SER A 15 52.92 -63.02 46.71
C SER A 15 53.09 -61.65 46.05
N PHE A 16 54.15 -61.47 45.23
CA PHE A 16 54.41 -60.17 44.57
C PHE A 16 53.51 -59.93 43.35
N SER A 17 53.02 -61.01 42.72
CA SER A 17 52.12 -60.94 41.56
C SER A 17 50.66 -60.62 41.94
N CYS A 18 50.28 -60.77 43.21
CA CYS A 18 48.91 -60.51 43.70
C CYS A 18 48.73 -59.02 44.11
N PHE A 19 49.79 -58.37 44.60
CA PHE A 19 49.75 -56.95 44.97
C PHE A 19 49.79 -56.00 43.76
N ILE A 20 50.55 -56.35 42.70
CA ILE A 20 50.61 -55.53 41.47
C ILE A 20 49.32 -55.65 40.64
N THR A 21 48.64 -56.81 40.68
CA THR A 21 47.36 -56.99 39.98
C THR A 21 46.21 -56.25 40.66
N ILE A 22 46.21 -56.15 42.00
CA ILE A 22 45.22 -55.35 42.75
C ILE A 22 45.44 -53.83 42.59
N MET A 23 46.69 -53.36 42.41
CA MET A 23 47.01 -51.95 42.13
C MET A 23 46.77 -51.53 40.66
N PHE A 24 46.54 -52.47 39.74
CA PHE A 24 46.14 -52.20 38.36
C PHE A 24 44.61 -52.36 38.11
N LEU A 25 43.87 -52.94 39.05
CA LEU A 25 42.40 -53.10 38.97
C LEU A 25 41.60 -51.85 39.42
N LEU A 26 42.25 -50.81 39.95
CA LEU A 26 41.58 -49.58 40.40
C LEU A 26 41.72 -48.37 39.46
N VAL A 27 42.44 -48.48 38.33
CA VAL A 27 42.64 -47.36 37.39
C VAL A 27 41.92 -47.66 36.08
N GLY A 28 40.59 -47.49 36.04
CA GLY A 28 39.88 -47.82 34.81
C GLY A 28 38.39 -47.51 34.72
N ILE A 29 37.76 -46.84 35.69
CA ILE A 29 36.44 -46.28 35.44
C ILE A 29 36.65 -45.02 34.59
N LYS A 30 36.70 -45.19 33.26
CA LYS A 30 36.48 -44.07 32.35
C LYS A 30 35.10 -43.52 32.71
N ASN A 31 35.06 -42.39 33.41
CA ASN A 31 33.84 -41.63 33.60
C ASN A 31 33.25 -41.39 32.20
N ILE A 32 32.19 -42.12 31.85
CA ILE A 32 31.35 -41.81 30.69
C ILE A 32 30.60 -40.54 31.09
N SER A 33 31.29 -39.40 31.04
CA SER A 33 30.64 -38.11 31.14
C SER A 33 29.80 -37.99 29.87
N ALA A 34 28.48 -38.12 29.99
CA ALA A 34 27.58 -37.78 28.91
C ALA A 34 27.94 -36.38 28.40
N GLN A 35 28.39 -36.29 27.14
CA GLN A 35 28.70 -35.00 26.54
C GLN A 35 27.41 -34.17 26.44
N PRO A 36 27.49 -32.85 26.65
CA PRO A 36 26.33 -31.99 26.48
C PRO A 36 25.81 -32.11 25.05
N ASN A 37 24.50 -32.22 24.89
CA ASN A 37 23.88 -32.19 23.57
C ASN A 37 23.76 -30.73 23.13
N ILE A 38 24.53 -30.34 22.10
CA ILE A 38 24.53 -28.98 21.56
C ILE A 38 23.85 -29.00 20.20
N THR A 39 22.86 -28.12 20.01
CA THR A 39 22.20 -27.90 18.74
C THR A 39 22.20 -26.40 18.42
N ALA A 40 22.29 -26.06 17.14
CA ALA A 40 22.27 -24.68 16.69
C ALA A 40 21.30 -24.51 15.52
N ARG A 41 20.63 -23.36 15.48
CA ARG A 41 19.74 -22.97 14.37
C ARG A 41 20.01 -21.52 13.99
N LEU A 42 19.90 -21.22 12.70
CA LEU A 42 20.08 -19.87 12.17
C LEU A 42 19.08 -19.59 11.06
N ASN A 43 18.51 -18.38 11.05
CA ASN A 43 17.62 -17.90 10.01
C ASN A 43 18.13 -16.58 9.44
N ALA A 44 17.93 -16.37 8.14
CA ALA A 44 18.22 -15.12 7.46
C ALA A 44 16.93 -14.30 7.29
N ALA A 45 17.00 -13.00 7.57
CA ALA A 45 15.87 -12.09 7.46
C ALA A 45 16.32 -10.75 6.80
N PRO A 46 15.80 -10.41 5.60
CA PRO A 46 14.96 -11.25 4.74
C PRO A 46 15.77 -12.39 4.09
N ALA A 47 15.13 -13.52 3.78
CA ALA A 47 15.74 -14.60 3.00
C ALA A 47 15.81 -14.27 1.49
N SER A 48 14.96 -13.36 1.00
CA SER A 48 15.03 -12.82 -0.35
C SER A 48 14.85 -11.31 -0.32
N TYR A 49 15.78 -10.59 -0.91
CA TYR A 49 15.81 -9.13 -0.97
C TYR A 49 15.77 -8.66 -2.43
N SER A 50 14.82 -7.79 -2.78
CA SER A 50 14.73 -7.16 -4.10
C SER A 50 14.36 -5.69 -3.96
N ALA A 51 15.35 -4.83 -3.77
CA ALA A 51 15.20 -3.38 -3.65
C ALA A 51 16.55 -2.67 -3.87
N ALA A 52 16.63 -1.38 -3.54
CA ALA A 52 17.86 -0.59 -3.65
C ALA A 52 18.96 -1.12 -2.70
N CYS A 53 20.16 -1.33 -3.22
CA CYS A 53 21.31 -1.75 -2.41
C CYS A 53 22.03 -0.56 -1.76
N PRO A 54 22.79 -0.77 -0.66
CA PRO A 54 23.19 -2.06 -0.08
C PRO A 54 22.09 -2.74 0.75
N ALA A 55 21.92 -4.05 0.53
CA ALA A 55 20.99 -4.89 1.27
C ALA A 55 21.59 -5.25 2.64
N LYS A 56 20.80 -5.10 3.72
CA LYS A 56 21.15 -5.55 5.06
C LYS A 56 20.38 -6.81 5.43
N ILE A 57 21.09 -7.92 5.57
CA ILE A 57 20.53 -9.22 5.96
C ILE A 57 20.85 -9.47 7.43
N ASN A 58 19.81 -9.68 8.23
CA ASN A 58 19.94 -10.00 9.65
C ASN A 58 19.89 -11.51 9.84
N PHE A 59 20.92 -12.06 10.45
CA PHE A 59 20.99 -13.48 10.81
C PHE A 59 20.71 -13.63 12.29
N GLN A 60 19.65 -14.36 12.60
CA GLN A 60 19.15 -14.55 13.96
C GLN A 60 18.99 -16.03 14.22
N GLY A 61 19.56 -16.49 15.32
CA GLY A 61 19.64 -17.90 15.64
C GLY A 61 19.73 -18.15 17.13
N SER A 62 19.89 -19.42 17.48
CA SER A 62 20.02 -19.85 18.86
C SER A 62 20.94 -21.05 18.96
N ILE A 63 21.71 -21.09 20.05
CA ILE A 63 22.50 -22.27 20.45
C ILE A 63 21.83 -22.84 21.71
N THR A 64 21.41 -24.10 21.62
CA THR A 64 20.75 -24.83 22.70
C THR A 64 21.66 -25.92 23.23
N VAL A 65 21.81 -25.97 24.56
CA VAL A 65 22.60 -26.97 25.27
C VAL A 65 21.67 -27.76 26.20
N ARG A 66 21.78 -29.09 26.18
CA ARG A 66 21.11 -30.00 27.11
C ARG A 66 22.10 -30.97 27.74
N ASN A 67 21.71 -31.60 28.86
CA ASN A 67 22.51 -32.57 29.60
C ASN A 67 23.83 -32.00 30.13
N ILE A 68 23.81 -30.79 30.70
CA ILE A 68 24.99 -30.21 31.34
C ILE A 68 25.27 -30.94 32.66
N THR A 69 26.42 -31.62 32.73
CA THR A 69 26.87 -32.35 33.93
C THR A 69 27.87 -31.56 34.78
N ARG A 70 28.53 -30.55 34.21
CA ARG A 70 29.56 -29.74 34.87
C ARG A 70 29.41 -28.25 34.52
N PRO A 71 28.47 -27.53 35.16
CA PRO A 71 28.35 -26.09 34.97
C PRO A 71 29.49 -25.33 35.68
N PRO A 72 29.92 -24.16 35.16
CA PRO A 72 29.46 -23.51 33.93
C PRO A 72 30.08 -24.15 32.67
N LEU A 73 29.25 -24.45 31.67
CA LEU A 73 29.73 -24.89 30.36
C LEU A 73 30.03 -23.68 29.48
N LYS A 74 31.27 -23.57 29.01
CA LYS A 74 31.65 -22.60 27.97
C LYS A 74 31.38 -23.21 26.61
N VAL A 75 30.70 -22.47 25.74
CA VAL A 75 30.47 -22.83 24.34
C VAL A 75 31.11 -21.76 23.47
N GLN A 76 32.09 -22.15 22.65
CA GLN A 76 32.73 -21.24 21.70
C GLN A 76 32.17 -21.50 20.31
N TYR A 77 31.80 -20.42 19.62
CA TYR A 77 31.22 -20.49 18.30
C TYR A 77 31.69 -19.33 17.43
N LYS A 78 31.59 -19.51 16.11
CA LYS A 78 31.78 -18.44 15.13
C LYS A 78 30.71 -18.53 14.06
N PHE A 79 30.49 -17.42 13.36
CA PHE A 79 29.72 -17.45 12.13
C PHE A 79 30.65 -17.77 10.95
N ILE A 80 30.21 -18.69 10.10
CA ILE A 80 30.87 -19.05 8.84
C ILE A 80 29.97 -18.67 7.67
N ARG A 81 30.57 -18.26 6.55
CA ARG A 81 29.87 -17.67 5.41
C ARG A 81 30.26 -18.34 4.10
N SER A 82 29.37 -18.28 3.12
CA SER A 82 29.59 -18.80 1.76
C SER A 82 30.72 -18.11 1.00
N ASP A 83 31.09 -16.88 1.36
CA ASP A 83 32.20 -16.13 0.76
C ASP A 83 33.57 -16.45 1.39
N GLY A 84 33.62 -17.41 2.32
CA GLY A 84 34.85 -17.80 3.01
C GLY A 84 35.31 -16.83 4.10
N ALA A 85 34.60 -15.72 4.32
CA ALA A 85 34.93 -14.78 5.39
C ALA A 85 34.70 -15.42 6.78
N ASN A 86 35.66 -15.24 7.69
CA ASN A 86 35.59 -15.76 9.05
C ASN A 86 35.22 -14.66 10.04
N ALA A 87 34.20 -14.90 10.87
CA ALA A 87 33.88 -14.03 11.99
C ALA A 87 34.75 -14.35 13.23
N PRO A 88 34.95 -13.38 14.15
CA PRO A 88 35.59 -13.64 15.44
C PRO A 88 34.88 -14.73 16.24
N ILE A 89 35.66 -15.50 17.00
CA ILE A 89 35.13 -16.50 17.94
C ILE A 89 34.43 -15.77 19.09
N LYS A 90 33.21 -16.17 19.39
CA LYS A 90 32.40 -15.71 20.53
C LYS A 90 32.24 -16.83 21.54
N THR A 91 32.13 -16.48 22.81
CA THR A 91 31.91 -17.43 23.90
C THR A 91 30.56 -17.17 24.57
N LEU A 92 29.77 -18.23 24.75
CA LEU A 92 28.58 -18.25 25.60
C LEU A 92 28.86 -19.09 26.85
N THR A 93 28.23 -18.72 27.95
CA THR A 93 28.34 -19.46 29.23
C THR A 93 26.97 -19.97 29.63
N PHE A 94 26.86 -21.29 29.81
CA PHE A 94 25.63 -21.96 30.25
C PHE A 94 25.81 -22.50 31.67
N ASN A 95 25.05 -21.94 32.62
CA ASN A 95 25.03 -22.40 34.02
C ASN A 95 24.06 -23.57 34.25
N ARG A 96 23.16 -23.81 33.29
CA ARG A 96 22.16 -24.88 33.25
C ARG A 96 21.74 -25.11 31.81
N ASP A 97 21.04 -26.21 31.56
CA ASP A 97 20.40 -26.48 30.27
C ASP A 97 19.56 -25.28 29.82
N GLY A 98 19.63 -24.97 28.52
CA GLY A 98 18.91 -23.80 27.99
C GLY A 98 19.33 -23.43 26.58
N SER A 99 18.75 -22.33 26.10
CA SER A 99 19.01 -21.77 24.78
C SER A 99 19.40 -20.31 24.91
N GLN A 100 20.44 -19.88 24.19
CA GLN A 100 20.86 -18.49 24.14
C GLN A 100 20.78 -17.96 22.70
N PRO A 101 20.22 -16.74 22.51
CA PRO A 101 20.12 -16.15 21.19
C PRO A 101 21.49 -15.68 20.70
N VAL A 102 21.71 -15.78 19.39
CA VAL A 102 22.89 -15.26 18.71
C VAL A 102 22.47 -14.53 17.46
N SER A 103 23.20 -13.48 17.10
CA SER A 103 22.91 -12.73 15.89
C SER A 103 24.15 -12.10 15.28
N THR A 104 24.02 -11.79 14.00
CA THR A 104 24.96 -11.01 13.22
C THR A 104 24.24 -10.42 12.01
N THR A 105 24.89 -9.51 11.29
CA THR A 105 24.33 -8.86 10.11
C THR A 105 25.34 -8.88 8.99
N TRP A 106 24.86 -9.01 7.76
CA TRP A 106 25.68 -8.90 6.56
C TRP A 106 25.07 -7.84 5.65
N THR A 107 25.85 -6.79 5.38
CA THR A 107 25.51 -5.76 4.40
C THR A 107 26.25 -6.05 3.09
N LEU A 108 25.52 -6.14 1.98
CA LEU A 108 26.08 -6.50 0.67
C LEU A 108 25.24 -5.94 -0.49
N GLY A 109 25.83 -5.94 -1.68
CA GLY A 109 25.21 -5.39 -2.89
C GLY A 109 25.65 -3.95 -3.19
N GLY A 110 25.47 -3.54 -4.44
CA GLY A 110 25.90 -2.26 -4.99
C GLY A 110 25.95 -2.34 -6.51
N GLU A 111 26.43 -1.29 -7.18
CA GLU A 111 26.50 -1.23 -8.64
C GLU A 111 27.31 -2.39 -9.24
N SER A 112 28.41 -2.78 -8.60
CA SER A 112 29.28 -3.89 -9.02
C SER A 112 28.80 -5.28 -8.59
N LEU A 113 27.76 -5.38 -7.76
CA LEU A 113 27.21 -6.64 -7.28
C LEU A 113 25.67 -6.59 -7.29
N PRO A 114 25.05 -6.56 -8.49
CA PRO A 114 23.61 -6.38 -8.62
C PRO A 114 22.81 -7.63 -8.21
N ASN A 115 23.45 -8.81 -8.17
CA ASN A 115 22.82 -10.04 -7.71
C ASN A 115 23.84 -10.81 -6.87
N TYR A 116 23.40 -11.40 -5.77
CA TYR A 116 24.23 -12.29 -4.96
C TYR A 116 23.36 -13.29 -4.20
N SER A 117 23.80 -14.54 -4.14
CA SER A 117 23.16 -15.58 -3.33
C SER A 117 24.21 -16.23 -2.46
N GLY A 118 23.89 -16.44 -1.19
CA GLY A 118 24.84 -16.94 -0.21
C GLY A 118 24.16 -17.56 1.00
N TRP A 119 24.98 -17.96 1.97
CA TRP A 119 24.51 -18.50 3.23
C TRP A 119 25.42 -18.12 4.37
N GLN A 120 24.85 -18.11 5.58
CA GLN A 120 25.60 -18.06 6.83
C GLN A 120 25.20 -19.26 7.70
N ALA A 121 26.12 -19.75 8.52
CA ALA A 121 25.85 -20.79 9.51
C ALA A 121 26.61 -20.50 10.81
N ILE A 122 26.15 -21.11 11.90
CA ILE A 122 26.86 -21.13 13.18
C ILE A 122 27.75 -22.37 13.16
N SER A 123 29.03 -22.19 13.48
CA SER A 123 29.99 -23.28 13.73
C SER A 123 30.41 -23.21 15.20
N VAL A 124 29.91 -24.15 16.00
CA VAL A 124 30.37 -24.39 17.38
C VAL A 124 31.67 -25.19 17.28
N ILE A 125 32.71 -24.71 17.95
CA ILE A 125 34.07 -25.28 17.91
C ILE A 125 34.53 -25.84 19.26
N TYR A 126 33.83 -25.49 20.35
CA TYR A 126 34.09 -26.00 21.68
C TYR A 126 32.77 -26.08 22.46
N PRO A 127 32.52 -27.16 23.24
CA PRO A 127 33.39 -28.32 23.50
C PRO A 127 33.39 -29.40 22.41
N GLN A 128 32.52 -29.29 21.41
CA GLN A 128 32.40 -30.21 20.29
C GLN A 128 32.10 -29.44 19.00
N ASN A 129 32.41 -30.05 17.85
CA ASN A 129 32.13 -29.45 16.56
C ASN A 129 30.68 -29.70 16.16
N VAL A 130 29.87 -28.64 16.10
CA VAL A 130 28.47 -28.68 15.67
C VAL A 130 28.20 -27.52 14.74
N GLU A 131 27.60 -27.80 13.59
CA GLU A 131 27.15 -26.76 12.66
C GLU A 131 25.62 -26.64 12.68
N SER A 132 25.11 -25.41 12.54
CA SER A 132 23.69 -25.19 12.31
C SER A 132 23.29 -25.56 10.88
N ASN A 133 21.98 -25.48 10.60
CA ASN A 133 21.51 -25.34 9.23
C ASN A 133 22.18 -24.12 8.55
N ARG A 134 22.28 -24.18 7.22
CA ARG A 134 22.66 -23.02 6.40
C ARG A 134 21.47 -22.07 6.28
N ALA A 135 21.62 -20.85 6.76
CA ALA A 135 20.66 -19.77 6.56
C ALA A 135 20.92 -19.14 5.18
N ASN A 136 20.24 -19.67 4.15
CA ASN A 136 20.37 -19.17 2.78
C ASN A 136 19.67 -17.82 2.62
N PHE A 137 20.24 -16.98 1.76
CA PHE A 137 19.62 -15.74 1.34
C PHE A 137 20.00 -15.38 -0.10
N SER A 138 19.17 -14.58 -0.76
CA SER A 138 19.42 -14.02 -2.08
C SER A 138 19.15 -12.52 -2.09
N ILE A 139 19.97 -11.77 -2.81
CA ILE A 139 19.79 -10.35 -3.09
C ILE A 139 19.72 -10.11 -4.59
N GLN A 140 18.81 -9.22 -4.99
CA GLN A 140 18.72 -8.60 -6.29
C GLN A 140 18.65 -7.09 -6.07
N CYS A 141 19.75 -6.40 -6.34
CA CYS A 141 19.80 -4.94 -6.33
C CYS A 141 19.02 -4.40 -7.52
N ARG A 142 18.08 -3.51 -7.24
CA ARG A 142 17.46 -2.66 -8.24
C ARG A 142 18.17 -1.31 -8.19
N ASN A 143 18.39 -0.68 -9.35
CA ASN A 143 18.86 0.71 -9.39
C ASN A 143 17.90 1.58 -8.58
N ALA A 144 18.41 2.54 -7.80
CA ALA A 144 17.54 3.42 -7.01
C ALA A 144 16.53 4.16 -7.90
N ALA A 145 16.92 4.53 -9.12
CA ALA A 145 16.03 5.10 -10.14
C ALA A 145 14.90 4.16 -10.59
N GLN A 146 15.09 2.84 -10.46
CA GLN A 146 14.08 1.83 -10.78
C GLN A 146 13.28 1.38 -9.55
N ASN A 147 13.57 1.90 -8.35
CA ASN A 147 12.81 1.60 -7.14
C ASN A 147 11.75 2.66 -6.87
N LYS A 148 10.79 2.77 -7.78
CA LYS A 148 9.66 3.70 -7.69
C LYS A 148 8.33 2.93 -7.84
N PRO A 149 7.22 3.48 -7.31
CA PRO A 149 5.89 2.99 -7.66
C PRO A 149 5.59 3.23 -9.15
N ASP A 150 4.56 2.55 -9.66
CA ASP A 150 4.02 2.76 -11.00
C ASP A 150 2.53 2.42 -10.95
N LEU A 151 1.69 3.45 -10.89
CA LEU A 151 0.26 3.39 -10.68
C LEU A 151 -0.46 3.34 -12.02
N VAL A 152 -1.25 2.28 -12.20
CA VAL A 152 -2.08 2.10 -13.39
C VAL A 152 -3.52 1.85 -13.03
N ILE A 153 -4.45 2.32 -13.87
CA ILE A 153 -5.86 1.97 -13.74
C ILE A 153 -6.08 0.56 -14.30
N ARG A 154 -6.32 -0.40 -13.41
CA ARG A 154 -6.65 -1.80 -13.79
C ARG A 154 -8.07 -1.96 -14.27
N SER A 155 -9.01 -1.26 -13.65
CA SER A 155 -10.41 -1.28 -14.06
C SER A 155 -11.10 0.02 -13.70
N PHE A 156 -12.00 0.44 -14.58
CA PHE A 156 -12.81 1.63 -14.43
C PHE A 156 -14.22 1.33 -14.98
N GLY A 157 -15.24 1.67 -14.21
CA GLY A 157 -16.63 1.41 -14.61
C GLY A 157 -17.63 2.17 -13.76
N LEU A 158 -18.81 2.40 -14.33
CA LEU A 158 -19.95 2.90 -13.56
C LEU A 158 -20.41 1.80 -12.59
N LYS A 159 -20.47 2.13 -11.30
CA LYS A 159 -20.98 1.23 -10.26
C LYS A 159 -22.49 1.35 -10.11
N GLU A 160 -22.98 2.58 -10.00
CA GLU A 160 -24.39 2.88 -9.74
C GLU A 160 -24.74 4.30 -10.17
N TRP A 161 -26.00 4.49 -10.55
CA TRP A 161 -26.61 5.79 -10.83
C TRP A 161 -27.12 6.42 -9.54
N GLY A 162 -27.00 7.73 -9.44
CA GLY A 162 -27.50 8.52 -8.31
C GLY A 162 -28.76 9.31 -8.67
N LYS A 163 -28.87 10.55 -8.22
CA LYS A 163 -29.99 11.46 -8.51
C LYS A 163 -29.55 12.63 -9.36
N CYS A 164 -30.37 13.01 -10.34
CA CYS A 164 -30.16 14.21 -11.13
C CYS A 164 -30.71 15.46 -10.41
N GLU A 165 -30.15 15.78 -9.24
CA GLU A 165 -30.57 16.90 -8.39
C GLU A 165 -29.37 17.61 -7.76
N PRO A 166 -29.42 18.94 -7.54
CA PRO A 166 -28.36 19.67 -6.85
C PRO A 166 -28.01 19.05 -5.48
N ASN A 167 -26.71 19.02 -5.14
CA ASN A 167 -26.13 18.41 -3.92
C ASN A 167 -26.16 16.88 -3.86
N ASN A 168 -26.69 16.19 -4.87
CA ASN A 168 -26.68 14.74 -4.90
C ASN A 168 -25.54 14.21 -5.77
N VAL A 169 -25.09 13.00 -5.45
CA VAL A 169 -24.26 12.19 -6.35
C VAL A 169 -25.14 11.78 -7.52
N ILE A 170 -24.63 11.94 -8.74
CA ILE A 170 -25.32 11.52 -9.97
C ILE A 170 -24.69 10.26 -10.55
N PHE A 171 -23.37 10.08 -10.40
CA PHE A 171 -22.67 8.85 -10.77
C PHE A 171 -21.75 8.41 -9.64
N THR A 172 -21.70 7.12 -9.38
CA THR A 172 -20.61 6.53 -8.59
C THR A 172 -19.81 5.63 -9.50
N PHE A 173 -18.54 5.94 -9.73
CA PHE A 173 -17.62 5.08 -10.46
C PHE A 173 -16.85 4.18 -9.50
N ARG A 174 -16.61 2.92 -9.90
CA ARG A 174 -15.65 2.03 -9.23
C ARG A 174 -14.35 2.03 -10.02
N VAL A 175 -13.25 2.27 -9.33
CA VAL A 175 -11.91 2.32 -9.92
C VAL A 175 -10.99 1.39 -9.16
N THR A 176 -10.23 0.56 -9.87
CA THR A 176 -9.15 -0.24 -9.29
C THR A 176 -7.82 0.28 -9.78
N VAL A 177 -7.00 0.76 -8.84
CA VAL A 177 -5.64 1.23 -9.10
C VAL A 177 -4.68 0.13 -8.68
N ALA A 178 -3.70 -0.18 -9.51
CA ALA A 178 -2.64 -1.14 -9.20
C ALA A 178 -1.29 -0.46 -9.21
N ASN A 179 -0.44 -0.85 -8.27
CA ASN A 179 0.98 -0.51 -8.30
C ASN A 179 1.74 -1.64 -9.00
N ILE A 180 2.13 -1.44 -10.25
CA ILE A 180 2.95 -2.38 -11.03
C ILE A 180 4.46 -2.11 -10.89
N GLY A 181 4.83 -1.08 -10.14
CA GLY A 181 6.22 -0.71 -9.86
C GLY A 181 6.85 -1.59 -8.79
N THR A 182 8.07 -1.24 -8.40
CA THR A 182 8.85 -2.05 -7.44
C THR A 182 8.96 -1.42 -6.06
N ALA A 183 8.55 -0.16 -5.89
CA ALA A 183 8.44 0.49 -4.58
C ALA A 183 6.98 0.72 -4.19
N THR A 184 6.73 0.81 -2.89
CA THR A 184 5.41 1.11 -2.34
C THR A 184 4.98 2.53 -2.71
N SER A 185 3.76 2.68 -3.24
CA SER A 185 3.13 3.99 -3.42
C SER A 185 2.74 4.56 -2.05
N PRO A 186 3.08 5.82 -1.72
CA PRO A 186 2.68 6.43 -0.46
C PRO A 186 1.19 6.82 -0.48
N ALA A 187 0.59 6.96 0.70
CA ALA A 187 -0.65 7.72 0.86
C ALA A 187 -0.28 9.19 1.05
N ILE A 188 -0.96 10.10 0.37
CA ILE A 188 -0.79 11.55 0.55
C ILE A 188 -2.04 12.13 1.21
N PRO A 189 -2.01 12.46 2.51
CA PRO A 189 -3.17 12.98 3.22
C PRO A 189 -3.77 14.23 2.58
N GLY A 190 -5.09 14.25 2.43
CA GLY A 190 -5.82 15.40 1.90
C GLY A 190 -5.69 15.62 0.39
N LYS A 191 -5.06 14.71 -0.36
CA LYS A 191 -4.93 14.78 -1.82
C LYS A 191 -5.73 13.68 -2.49
N ALA A 192 -6.42 14.04 -3.58
CA ALA A 192 -7.11 13.10 -4.43
C ALA A 192 -6.12 12.46 -5.40
N LEU A 193 -5.67 11.24 -5.07
CA LEU A 193 -4.69 10.48 -5.86
C LEU A 193 -5.34 9.64 -6.96
N VAL A 194 -6.66 9.62 -7.06
CA VAL A 194 -7.37 9.06 -8.22
C VAL A 194 -8.63 9.86 -8.48
N GLN A 195 -8.89 10.16 -9.74
CA GLN A 195 -10.01 10.98 -10.19
C GLN A 195 -10.82 10.26 -11.27
N ALA A 196 -12.09 10.63 -11.40
CA ALA A 196 -12.94 10.32 -12.53
C ALA A 196 -13.45 11.63 -13.14
N MET A 197 -13.07 11.93 -14.38
CA MET A 197 -13.28 13.23 -15.03
C MET A 197 -13.98 13.09 -16.39
N ASP A 198 -14.99 13.93 -16.64
CA ASP A 198 -15.65 14.09 -17.94
C ASP A 198 -14.65 14.68 -18.95
N GLN A 199 -14.55 14.07 -20.13
CA GLN A 199 -13.58 14.45 -21.16
C GLN A 199 -14.07 15.60 -22.05
N HIS A 200 -15.26 16.16 -21.81
CA HIS A 200 -15.72 17.37 -22.49
C HIS A 200 -15.01 18.66 -22.06
N GLY A 201 -14.15 18.62 -21.05
CA GLY A 201 -13.21 19.72 -20.72
C GLY A 201 -13.77 20.83 -19.84
N ASN A 202 -14.98 20.67 -19.27
CA ASN A 202 -15.55 21.63 -18.31
C ASN A 202 -15.18 21.35 -16.84
N GLY A 203 -14.27 20.40 -16.60
CA GLY A 203 -13.79 20.03 -15.26
C GLY A 203 -14.81 19.26 -14.41
N TRP A 204 -15.87 18.70 -15.03
CA TRP A 204 -16.84 17.92 -14.27
C TRP A 204 -16.28 16.56 -13.87
N GLY A 205 -16.20 16.31 -12.57
CA GLY A 205 -15.69 15.06 -12.04
C GLY A 205 -15.51 15.11 -10.53
N ASN A 206 -14.83 14.11 -9.98
CA ASN A 206 -14.42 14.10 -8.58
C ASN A 206 -13.19 13.20 -8.38
N GLY A 207 -12.55 13.29 -7.22
CA GLY A 207 -11.44 12.44 -6.82
C GLY A 207 -11.47 12.02 -5.36
N VAL A 208 -10.69 10.99 -5.06
CA VAL A 208 -10.58 10.42 -3.70
C VAL A 208 -9.12 10.13 -3.37
N PRO A 209 -8.73 10.11 -2.08
CA PRO A 209 -7.40 9.69 -1.67
C PRO A 209 -7.21 8.19 -1.92
N LEU A 210 -5.95 7.79 -2.07
CA LEU A 210 -5.54 6.38 -2.05
C LEU A 210 -4.74 6.08 -0.77
N PRO A 211 -4.88 4.88 -0.19
CA PRO A 211 -3.96 4.41 0.82
C PRO A 211 -2.60 4.07 0.20
N SER A 212 -1.65 3.69 1.04
CA SER A 212 -0.39 3.14 0.53
C SER A 212 -0.64 1.81 -0.18
N ILE A 213 -0.07 1.64 -1.38
CA ILE A 213 -0.24 0.44 -2.20
C ILE A 213 1.13 -0.23 -2.39
N PRO A 214 1.38 -1.41 -1.79
CA PRO A 214 2.63 -2.14 -1.98
C PRO A 214 2.85 -2.58 -3.45
N PRO A 215 4.09 -2.86 -3.86
CA PRO A 215 4.40 -3.41 -5.18
C PRO A 215 3.56 -4.64 -5.52
N GLY A 216 3.01 -4.68 -6.73
CA GLY A 216 2.18 -5.77 -7.24
C GLY A 216 0.78 -5.88 -6.60
N ARG A 217 0.39 -4.93 -5.73
CA ARG A 217 -0.94 -4.88 -5.12
C ARG A 217 -1.85 -3.90 -5.83
N SER A 218 -3.14 -4.01 -5.53
CA SER A 218 -4.17 -3.12 -6.06
C SER A 218 -5.12 -2.69 -4.96
N HIS A 219 -5.74 -1.54 -5.15
CA HIS A 219 -6.77 -1.01 -4.27
C HIS A 219 -7.96 -0.52 -5.10
N THR A 220 -9.16 -0.83 -4.63
CA THR A 220 -10.41 -0.45 -5.29
C THR A 220 -11.14 0.61 -4.48
N VAL A 221 -11.49 1.71 -5.13
CA VAL A 221 -12.24 2.82 -4.52
C VAL A 221 -13.51 3.12 -5.30
N ASN A 222 -14.43 3.81 -4.66
CA ASN A 222 -15.61 4.38 -5.32
C ASN A 222 -15.47 5.90 -5.35
N ILE A 223 -15.68 6.51 -6.51
CA ILE A 223 -15.59 7.95 -6.73
C ILE A 223 -17.01 8.48 -6.99
N PRO A 224 -17.60 9.24 -6.06
CA PRO A 224 -18.90 9.87 -6.25
C PRO A 224 -18.74 11.16 -7.06
N VAL A 225 -19.28 11.22 -8.28
CA VAL A 225 -19.38 12.45 -9.07
C VAL A 225 -20.72 13.11 -8.78
N TYR A 226 -20.67 14.37 -8.39
CA TYR A 226 -21.85 15.14 -7.99
C TYR A 226 -22.51 15.83 -9.18
N TYR A 227 -23.79 16.18 -9.02
CA TYR A 227 -24.52 17.02 -9.95
C TYR A 227 -23.76 18.32 -10.29
N LEU A 228 -23.59 18.63 -11.58
CA LEU A 228 -22.89 19.82 -12.06
C LEU A 228 -23.75 21.09 -11.92
N LYS A 229 -23.74 21.70 -10.73
CA LYS A 229 -24.55 22.91 -10.47
C LYS A 229 -24.12 24.14 -11.27
N SER A 230 -22.84 24.25 -11.60
CA SER A 230 -22.28 25.38 -12.33
C SER A 230 -22.76 25.41 -13.78
N ASP A 231 -23.09 24.25 -14.35
CA ASP A 231 -23.63 24.11 -15.69
C ASP A 231 -24.61 22.93 -15.78
N PRO A 232 -25.85 23.10 -15.31
CA PRO A 232 -26.87 22.06 -15.38
C PRO A 232 -27.22 21.62 -16.79
N GLY A 233 -27.11 22.53 -17.78
CA GLY A 233 -27.46 22.26 -19.17
C GLY A 233 -26.53 21.25 -19.81
N HIS A 234 -25.25 21.25 -19.42
CA HIS A 234 -24.26 20.27 -19.88
C HIS A 234 -24.65 18.82 -19.57
N ILE A 235 -25.24 18.56 -18.39
CA ILE A 235 -25.55 17.21 -17.88
C ILE A 235 -26.41 16.42 -18.89
N THR A 236 -27.41 17.04 -19.50
CA THR A 236 -28.28 16.37 -20.49
C THR A 236 -27.97 16.79 -21.92
N GLY A 237 -27.47 18.02 -22.12
CA GLY A 237 -27.22 18.61 -23.43
C GLY A 237 -25.99 18.05 -24.15
N ALA A 238 -24.95 17.65 -23.41
CA ALA A 238 -23.73 17.08 -23.96
C ALA A 238 -23.65 15.55 -23.82
N ALA A 239 -24.69 14.91 -23.28
CA ALA A 239 -24.69 13.47 -23.10
C ALA A 239 -24.72 12.69 -24.44
N PRO A 240 -24.02 11.55 -24.55
CA PRO A 240 -23.36 10.81 -23.47
C PRO A 240 -22.00 11.41 -23.05
N HIS A 241 -21.69 11.33 -21.75
CA HIS A 241 -20.44 11.84 -21.18
C HIS A 241 -19.35 10.76 -21.14
N PRO A 242 -18.24 10.93 -21.87
CA PRO A 242 -17.07 10.07 -21.76
C PRO A 242 -16.30 10.41 -20.48
N PHE A 243 -16.38 9.57 -19.45
CA PHE A 243 -15.52 9.70 -18.28
C PHE A 243 -14.24 8.87 -18.44
N LYS A 244 -13.11 9.37 -17.94
CA LYS A 244 -11.88 8.57 -17.73
C LYS A 244 -11.48 8.60 -16.27
N ALA A 245 -10.81 7.54 -15.81
CA ALA A 245 -10.13 7.53 -14.53
C ALA A 245 -8.64 7.84 -14.72
N ILE A 246 -8.07 8.59 -13.78
CA ILE A 246 -6.67 9.00 -13.81
C ILE A 246 -6.10 8.81 -12.41
N ALA A 247 -5.02 8.04 -12.28
CA ALA A 247 -4.22 7.93 -11.06
C ALA A 247 -3.20 9.09 -10.99
N ASP A 248 -2.93 9.58 -9.80
CA ASP A 248 -2.02 10.70 -9.51
C ASP A 248 -2.02 11.84 -10.56
N PRO A 249 -3.16 12.45 -10.87
CA PRO A 249 -3.27 13.44 -11.95
C PRO A 249 -2.48 14.74 -11.73
N LEU A 250 -1.86 14.90 -10.56
CA LEU A 250 -1.04 16.05 -10.18
C LEU A 250 0.45 15.70 -10.10
N ASN A 251 0.83 14.48 -10.45
CA ASN A 251 2.20 13.93 -10.40
C ASN A 251 2.86 14.22 -9.04
N LEU A 252 2.14 13.92 -7.96
CA LEU A 252 2.60 14.12 -6.59
C LEU A 252 3.51 12.97 -6.12
N ILE A 253 3.44 11.83 -6.79
CA ILE A 253 4.23 10.64 -6.56
C ILE A 253 5.22 10.55 -7.72
N ASP A 254 6.51 10.40 -7.40
CA ASP A 254 7.53 10.16 -8.41
C ASP A 254 7.47 8.70 -8.85
N GLU A 255 6.96 8.45 -10.05
CA GLU A 255 6.69 7.11 -10.56
C GLU A 255 7.78 6.60 -11.52
N LEU A 256 7.75 5.31 -11.86
CA LEU A 256 8.60 4.78 -12.93
C LEU A 256 8.19 5.31 -14.30
N LYS A 257 6.88 5.50 -14.48
CA LYS A 257 6.26 5.91 -15.72
C LYS A 257 5.06 6.79 -15.35
N GLU A 258 4.99 7.98 -15.93
CA GLU A 258 3.98 9.00 -15.61
C GLU A 258 2.85 9.03 -16.66
N ASP A 259 3.06 8.39 -17.82
CA ASP A 259 2.16 8.41 -18.98
C ASP A 259 1.25 7.16 -19.09
N ASN A 260 1.17 6.33 -18.06
CA ASN A 260 0.33 5.13 -18.00
C ASN A 260 -0.72 5.13 -16.87
N ASN A 261 -0.97 6.31 -16.29
CA ASN A 261 -1.87 6.50 -15.17
C ASN A 261 -3.36 6.63 -15.58
N ASP A 262 -3.63 6.70 -16.88
CA ASP A 262 -4.98 6.79 -17.44
C ASP A 262 -5.67 5.43 -17.55
N SER A 263 -7.00 5.42 -17.41
CA SER A 263 -7.81 4.29 -17.86
C SER A 263 -7.65 4.07 -19.37
N SER A 264 -7.55 2.81 -19.78
CA SER A 264 -7.35 2.41 -21.19
C SER A 264 -8.46 2.87 -22.13
N GLY A 265 -9.64 3.17 -21.60
CA GLY A 265 -10.76 3.73 -22.34
C GLY A 265 -11.63 4.62 -21.47
N ALA A 266 -12.59 5.28 -22.12
CA ALA A 266 -13.62 6.05 -21.45
C ALA A 266 -14.88 5.21 -21.18
N VAL A 267 -15.59 5.52 -20.10
CA VAL A 267 -16.91 4.99 -19.79
C VAL A 267 -17.93 6.05 -20.17
N ASN A 268 -18.75 5.76 -21.18
CA ASN A 268 -19.81 6.65 -21.63
C ASN A 268 -21.06 6.49 -20.76
N VAL A 269 -21.51 7.59 -20.13
CA VAL A 269 -22.73 7.62 -19.31
C VAL A 269 -23.73 8.61 -19.90
N ASP A 270 -24.99 8.18 -20.07
CA ASP A 270 -26.09 9.05 -20.53
C ASP A 270 -27.13 9.26 -19.42
N PRO A 271 -27.12 10.40 -18.71
CA PRO A 271 -28.06 10.70 -17.64
C PRO A 271 -29.44 11.19 -18.12
N LYS A 272 -29.72 11.29 -19.43
CA LYS A 272 -31.00 11.84 -19.92
C LYS A 272 -32.21 11.15 -19.29
N SER A 273 -32.21 9.82 -19.26
CA SER A 273 -33.32 9.04 -18.67
C SER A 273 -33.49 9.29 -17.17
N LEU A 274 -32.39 9.50 -16.45
CA LEU A 274 -32.37 9.82 -15.02
C LEU A 274 -32.90 11.23 -14.76
N CYS A 275 -32.52 12.21 -15.59
CA CYS A 275 -32.91 13.61 -15.41
C CYS A 275 -34.36 13.89 -15.86
N ILE A 276 -34.86 13.21 -16.89
CA ILE A 276 -36.27 13.34 -17.33
C ILE A 276 -37.24 12.84 -16.24
N GLN A 277 -36.87 11.81 -15.47
CA GLN A 277 -37.68 11.33 -14.34
C GLN A 277 -37.79 12.35 -13.20
N ALA A 278 -36.82 13.26 -13.06
CA ALA A 278 -36.84 14.32 -12.06
C ALA A 278 -37.74 15.51 -12.45
N GLU A 279 -37.99 15.71 -13.75
CA GLU A 279 -38.75 16.86 -14.28
C GLU A 279 -40.27 16.63 -14.29
N LYS A 280 -40.75 15.40 -14.07
CA LYS A 280 -42.18 15.12 -13.97
C LYS A 280 -42.72 15.67 -12.65
N PRO A 281 -43.55 16.74 -12.64
CA PRO A 281 -44.07 17.29 -11.40
C PRO A 281 -44.87 16.21 -10.67
N GLN A 282 -44.57 16.00 -9.39
CA GLN A 282 -45.48 15.28 -8.50
C GLN A 282 -46.83 16.00 -8.60
N LEU A 283 -47.85 15.34 -9.17
CA LEU A 283 -49.22 15.86 -9.18
C LEU A 283 -49.62 16.10 -7.73
N GLN A 284 -49.59 17.36 -7.29
CA GLN A 284 -50.15 17.73 -6.00
C GLN A 284 -51.63 17.31 -6.00
N PRO A 285 -52.12 16.66 -4.94
CA PRO A 285 -53.55 16.38 -4.82
C PRO A 285 -54.31 17.69 -4.99
N ARG A 286 -55.24 17.74 -5.95
CA ARG A 286 -56.12 18.91 -6.12
C ARG A 286 -56.75 19.25 -4.76
N PRO A 287 -56.73 20.52 -4.32
CA PRO A 287 -57.42 20.89 -3.10
C PRO A 287 -58.90 20.52 -3.23
N MET A 288 -59.43 19.81 -2.24
CA MET A 288 -60.83 19.41 -2.23
C MET A 288 -61.75 20.64 -2.38
N PRO A 289 -62.89 20.53 -3.09
CA PRO A 289 -63.83 21.63 -3.21
C PRO A 289 -64.27 22.10 -1.82
N ARG A 290 -64.24 23.42 -1.61
CA ARG A 290 -64.66 24.04 -0.35
C ARG A 290 -66.14 23.70 -0.06
N PRO A 291 -66.52 23.33 1.18
CA PRO A 291 -67.92 23.07 1.52
C PRO A 291 -68.78 24.32 1.29
N MET A 292 -69.96 24.14 0.70
CA MET A 292 -70.90 25.24 0.48
C MET A 292 -71.36 25.86 1.81
N PRO A 293 -71.50 27.20 1.91
CA PRO A 293 -72.01 27.85 3.10
C PRO A 293 -73.50 27.52 3.33
N ARG A 294 -73.88 27.27 4.59
CA ARG A 294 -75.29 27.12 4.99
C ARG A 294 -76.02 28.47 4.90
N PRO A 295 -77.33 28.48 4.56
CA PRO A 295 -78.10 29.71 4.47
C PRO A 295 -78.49 30.22 5.87
N GLY A 296 -78.15 31.47 6.16
CA GLY A 296 -78.52 32.19 7.38
C GLY A 296 -79.01 33.61 7.08
N HIS A 297 -80.33 33.78 7.18
CA HIS A 297 -81.16 34.95 7.50
C HIS A 297 -80.68 36.38 7.17
N SER A 298 -81.48 37.03 6.32
CA SER A 298 -81.52 38.45 6.00
C SER A 298 -81.71 39.37 7.22
N PRO A 299 -81.33 40.65 7.07
CA PRO A 299 -82.37 41.67 7.23
C PRO A 299 -82.37 42.79 6.16
N SER A 300 -83.61 43.14 5.79
CA SER A 300 -84.18 44.43 5.38
C SER A 300 -83.44 45.37 4.42
N LEU A 301 -84.09 45.56 3.27
CA LEU A 301 -83.94 46.60 2.27
C LEU A 301 -84.02 48.04 2.85
N SER A 302 -83.20 48.94 2.32
CA SER A 302 -83.63 50.32 2.07
C SER A 302 -83.29 50.71 0.63
N PHE A 303 -84.33 51.19 -0.05
CA PHE A 303 -84.34 51.66 -1.42
C PHE A 303 -83.77 53.07 -1.47
N ASN A 304 -82.89 53.37 -2.44
CA ASN A 304 -82.95 54.69 -3.08
C ASN A 304 -82.37 54.71 -4.50
N ARG A 305 -83.07 55.49 -5.33
CA ARG A 305 -83.05 55.53 -6.80
C ARG A 305 -81.77 56.09 -7.39
N VAL A 306 -81.40 55.50 -8.53
CA VAL A 306 -80.51 56.04 -9.56
C VAL A 306 -81.27 57.06 -10.42
N PRO A 307 -80.63 58.14 -10.89
CA PRO A 307 -80.95 58.72 -12.19
C PRO A 307 -79.83 58.47 -13.21
N CYS A 308 -80.23 58.00 -14.37
CA CYS A 308 -79.42 58.00 -15.59
C CYS A 308 -79.27 59.43 -16.13
N LEU A 309 -78.08 59.78 -16.61
CA LEU A 309 -77.90 60.80 -17.64
C LEU A 309 -76.63 60.51 -18.45
N ALA A 310 -76.82 60.52 -19.77
CA ALA A 310 -75.87 60.22 -20.83
C ALA A 310 -74.90 61.39 -21.11
N LEU A 311 -73.78 61.11 -21.80
CA LEU A 311 -73.23 61.82 -22.99
C LEU A 311 -71.70 61.59 -23.18
N CYS A 312 -71.33 60.71 -24.12
CA CYS A 312 -70.38 60.86 -25.27
C CYS A 312 -69.01 61.63 -25.19
N PRO A 313 -68.11 61.56 -26.21
CA PRO A 313 -66.74 60.98 -26.10
C PRO A 313 -65.57 61.91 -26.53
N SER A 314 -64.30 61.44 -26.46
CA SER A 314 -63.21 61.56 -27.49
C SER A 314 -61.76 61.81 -26.97
N GLN A 315 -60.80 61.32 -27.77
CA GLN A 315 -59.35 61.69 -27.93
C GLN A 315 -58.33 60.96 -27.01
N CYS A 316 -57.38 60.11 -27.46
CA CYS A 316 -56.39 60.09 -28.57
C CYS A 316 -55.08 60.86 -28.27
N LEU A 317 -53.97 60.15 -27.95
CA LEU A 317 -52.57 60.49 -28.30
C LEU A 317 -51.61 59.35 -27.85
N ARG A 318 -51.13 58.47 -28.73
CA ARG A 318 -49.85 58.49 -29.50
C ARG A 318 -48.54 58.54 -28.66
N LEU A 319 -47.86 57.38 -28.65
CA LEU A 319 -46.44 57.17 -28.33
C LEU A 319 -45.51 57.84 -29.37
N LYS A 320 -44.40 58.43 -28.89
CA LYS A 320 -43.25 58.84 -29.72
C LYS A 320 -41.98 58.07 -29.32
N PHE A 321 -41.32 57.56 -30.34
CA PHE A 321 -39.96 57.00 -30.37
C PHE A 321 -38.88 58.08 -30.11
N GLY A 322 -37.74 57.64 -29.57
CA GLY A 322 -36.47 58.37 -29.61
C GLY A 322 -35.29 57.40 -29.76
N LYS A 323 -34.68 57.37 -30.95
CA LYS A 323 -33.36 56.79 -31.25
C LYS A 323 -32.33 57.92 -31.17
N THR A 324 -31.15 57.64 -30.62
CA THR A 324 -29.89 58.20 -31.15
C THR A 324 -28.76 57.19 -30.96
N ALA A 325 -27.99 57.00 -32.04
CA ALA A 325 -26.83 56.14 -32.18
C ALA A 325 -25.59 57.00 -32.45
N PHE A 326 -24.46 56.33 -32.72
CA PHE A 326 -23.09 56.77 -33.13
C PHE A 326 -22.06 56.76 -32.00
N LEU A 327 -20.83 56.25 -32.14
CA LEU A 327 -20.14 55.40 -33.13
C LEU A 327 -18.70 55.22 -32.56
N LEU A 328 -18.03 54.09 -32.85
CA LEU A 328 -16.60 53.97 -33.26
C LEU A 328 -15.96 52.62 -32.82
N ILE A 329 -15.67 51.81 -33.83
CA ILE A 329 -14.73 50.67 -33.97
C ILE A 329 -14.09 50.94 -35.37
N PRO A 330 -12.78 50.76 -35.68
CA PRO A 330 -12.13 49.43 -35.69
C PRO A 330 -10.58 49.31 -35.52
N GLN A 331 -10.18 48.22 -34.84
CA GLN A 331 -9.33 47.07 -35.29
C GLN A 331 -7.87 47.22 -35.80
N GLN A 332 -7.04 46.20 -35.42
CA GLN A 332 -5.72 45.70 -35.94
C GLN A 332 -4.47 46.15 -35.14
N LEU A 333 -3.38 45.41 -34.88
CA LEU A 333 -2.84 44.11 -35.35
C LEU A 333 -1.77 43.54 -34.35
N LYS A 334 -1.38 42.27 -34.61
CA LYS A 334 -0.39 41.30 -34.08
C LYS A 334 1.07 41.68 -33.72
N GLU A 335 1.61 40.81 -32.85
CA GLU A 335 2.97 40.16 -32.75
C GLU A 335 4.25 41.02 -32.61
N ASN A 336 5.06 40.78 -31.57
CA ASN A 336 6.32 40.00 -31.70
C ASN A 336 7.16 39.82 -30.40
N LEU A 337 8.01 38.80 -30.50
CA LEU A 337 8.94 38.16 -29.54
C LEU A 337 10.26 38.95 -29.29
N SER A 338 10.93 38.61 -28.18
CA SER A 338 12.39 38.61 -27.89
C SER A 338 13.16 39.90 -27.50
N ALA A 339 13.76 39.86 -26.30
CA ALA A 339 15.17 40.19 -25.98
C ALA A 339 15.44 39.83 -24.49
N MET A 340 16.19 38.78 -24.13
CA MET A 340 17.66 38.69 -23.98
C MET A 340 18.35 39.88 -23.28
N THR A 341 18.59 39.73 -21.98
CA THR A 341 19.83 40.04 -21.23
C THR A 341 19.86 39.05 -20.04
N GLY A 342 20.92 38.41 -19.57
CA GLY A 342 22.30 38.21 -19.98
C GLY A 342 22.97 37.40 -18.85
N LYS A 343 23.52 36.22 -19.17
CA LYS A 343 24.68 35.55 -18.54
C LYS A 343 24.94 34.22 -19.21
#